data_AF-A0A062V3T9-F1
#
_entry.id   AF-A0A062V3T9-F1
#
_cell.length_a   1.000
_cell.length_b   1.000
_cell.length_c   1.000
_cell.angle_alpha   90.00
_cell.angle_beta   90.00
_cell.angle_gamma   90.00
#
_symmetry.space_group_name_H-M   'P 1'
#
loop_
_entity.id
_entity.type
_entity.pdbx_description
1 polymer ?
#
loop_
_entity_poly.entity_id
_entity_poly.type
_entity_poly.pdbx_seq_one_letter_code
_entity_poly.pdbx_strand_id
1 'polypeptide(L)'
;MINYKSITIFENRKRVRALSAFRANVERWIEVNLADNAETAALRRSINLTLVDARKFTVFAGIGVSGQQFPAPAVGGAIVPFDLFADIFGPNRIFGSHNRLIDSIDRAIGVYESDQQAANFRTFNPFWWIGKGLTWLARTPFMIAGAAGFDTTKAENSVLGKLVRLTVWLGGAAATIVTLWPYLTFLPF
;
A
#
# COMPACT_ATOMS: atom_id res chain seq x y z
N MET A 1 -7.68 3.44 -1.09
CA MET A 1 -6.54 2.53 -0.86
C MET A 1 -5.27 3.17 -1.42
N ILE A 2 -4.16 3.21 -0.68
CA ILE A 2 -2.91 3.84 -1.16
C ILE A 2 -2.21 2.85 -2.10
N ASN A 3 -2.16 3.18 -3.38
CA ASN A 3 -1.45 2.39 -4.39
C ASN A 3 0.08 2.59 -4.25
N TYR A 4 0.87 1.51 -4.33
CA TYR A 4 2.33 1.56 -4.26
C TYR A 4 2.95 2.53 -5.28
N LYS A 5 2.33 2.72 -6.45
CA LYS A 5 2.78 3.66 -7.49
C LYS A 5 2.73 5.14 -7.09
N SER A 6 2.17 5.45 -5.92
CA SER A 6 1.96 6.82 -5.44
C SER A 6 2.78 7.19 -4.20
N ILE A 7 3.71 6.32 -3.78
CA ILE A 7 4.54 6.51 -2.59
C ILE A 7 5.93 7.05 -2.95
N THR A 8 6.56 7.69 -1.96
CA THR A 8 7.95 8.16 -2.02
C THR A 8 8.93 7.00 -1.81
N ILE A 9 10.19 7.20 -2.16
CA ILE A 9 11.26 6.22 -1.95
C ILE A 9 11.46 5.88 -0.47
N PHE A 10 11.26 6.84 0.43
CA PHE A 10 11.36 6.62 1.88
C PHE A 10 10.29 5.65 2.38
N GLU A 11 9.04 5.86 1.95
CA GLU A 11 7.93 4.98 2.30
C GLU A 11 8.08 3.61 1.63
N ASN A 12 8.53 3.54 0.38
CA ASN A 12 8.84 2.28 -0.32
C ASN A 12 9.88 1.46 0.48
N ARG A 13 11.04 2.07 0.81
CA ARG A 13 12.09 1.41 1.60
C ARG A 13 11.63 1.02 3.01
N LYS A 14 10.76 1.82 3.64
CA LYS A 14 10.16 1.47 4.94
C LYS A 14 9.35 0.17 4.81
N ARG A 15 8.53 0.04 3.77
CA ARG A 15 7.70 -1.16 3.53
C ARG A 15 8.53 -2.39 3.22
N VAL A 16 9.55 -2.26 2.36
CA VAL A 16 10.49 -3.36 2.07
C VAL A 16 11.14 -3.87 3.35
N ARG A 17 11.67 -2.97 4.19
CA ARG A 17 12.28 -3.34 5.47
C ARG A 17 11.29 -3.99 6.43
N ALA A 18 10.08 -3.46 6.55
CA ALA A 18 9.04 -4.01 7.42
C ALA A 18 8.63 -5.43 6.98
N LEU A 19 8.40 -5.64 5.69
CA LEU A 19 8.06 -6.95 5.12
C LEU A 19 9.21 -7.95 5.27
N SER A 20 10.46 -7.52 5.02
CA SER A 20 11.65 -8.38 5.17
C SER A 20 11.86 -8.81 6.62
N ALA A 21 11.70 -7.88 7.58
CA ALA A 21 11.79 -8.20 9.00
C ALA A 21 10.67 -9.15 9.46
N PHE A 22 9.44 -8.92 8.98
CA PHE A 22 8.31 -9.80 9.25
C PHE A 22 8.55 -11.22 8.71
N ARG A 23 9.00 -11.32 7.45
CA ARG A 23 9.37 -12.58 6.79
C ARG A 23 10.41 -13.35 7.62
N ALA A 24 11.50 -12.70 7.99
CA ALA A 24 12.58 -13.31 8.78
C ALA A 24 12.07 -13.83 10.14
N ASN A 25 11.18 -13.09 10.81
CA ASN A 25 10.56 -13.53 12.05
C ASN A 25 9.66 -14.75 11.85
N VAL A 26 8.88 -14.79 10.76
CA VAL A 26 8.02 -15.93 10.43
C VAL A 26 8.85 -17.17 10.11
N GLU A 27 9.89 -17.04 9.29
CA GLU A 27 10.81 -18.15 8.96
C GLU A 27 11.48 -18.69 10.23
N ARG A 28 12.07 -17.82 11.05
CA ARG A 28 12.68 -18.22 12.32
C ARG A 28 11.66 -18.89 13.25
N TRP A 29 10.44 -18.37 13.32
CA TRP A 29 9.38 -19.00 14.11
C TRP A 29 9.05 -20.40 13.59
N ILE A 30 8.94 -20.59 12.27
CA ILE A 30 8.69 -21.91 11.66
C ILE A 30 9.81 -22.91 12.04
N GLU A 31 11.06 -22.47 12.05
CA GLU A 31 12.22 -23.30 12.40
C GLU A 31 12.21 -23.74 13.87
N VAL A 32 11.87 -22.83 14.80
CA VAL A 32 11.97 -23.11 16.26
C VAL A 32 10.68 -23.65 16.89
N ASN A 33 9.54 -23.54 16.22
CA ASN A 33 8.20 -23.89 16.73
C ASN A 33 7.95 -25.41 16.89
N LEU A 34 9.01 -26.18 17.15
CA LEU A 34 8.95 -27.56 17.63
C LEU A 34 8.97 -27.63 19.17
N ALA A 35 9.36 -26.55 19.86
CA ALA A 35 9.41 -26.48 21.33
C ALA A 35 8.68 -25.25 21.87
N ASP A 36 7.82 -25.44 22.88
CA ASP A 36 7.21 -24.34 23.62
C ASP A 36 8.26 -23.74 24.57
N ASN A 37 8.93 -22.68 24.10
CA ASN A 37 10.00 -22.02 24.82
C ASN A 37 9.85 -20.49 24.78
N ALA A 38 10.62 -19.80 25.64
CA ALA A 38 10.59 -18.33 25.74
C ALA A 38 10.92 -17.63 24.40
N GLU A 39 11.76 -18.25 23.57
CA GLU A 39 12.09 -17.75 22.23
C GLU A 39 10.88 -17.77 21.29
N THR A 40 10.15 -18.89 21.23
CA THR A 40 8.93 -19.03 20.42
C THR A 40 7.87 -18.03 20.86
N ALA A 41 7.69 -17.83 22.17
CA ALA A 41 6.77 -16.83 22.70
C ALA A 41 7.18 -15.39 22.29
N ALA A 42 8.47 -15.07 22.33
CA ALA A 42 8.99 -13.76 21.90
C ALA A 42 8.80 -13.53 20.40
N LEU A 43 9.04 -14.54 19.56
CA LEU A 43 8.82 -14.47 18.11
C LEU A 43 7.35 -14.29 17.77
N ARG A 44 6.46 -15.06 18.39
CA ARG A 44 5.00 -14.91 18.22
C ARG A 44 4.55 -13.49 18.58
N ARG A 45 5.07 -12.92 19.67
CA ARG A 45 4.80 -11.53 20.04
C ARG A 45 5.28 -10.55 18.96
N SER A 46 6.50 -10.72 18.47
CA SER A 46 7.06 -9.85 17.42
C SER A 46 6.27 -9.90 16.11
N ILE A 47 5.90 -11.11 15.67
CA ILE A 47 5.04 -11.34 14.50
C ILE A 47 3.69 -10.64 14.72
N ASN A 48 3.02 -10.87 15.85
CA ASN A 48 1.72 -10.24 16.14
C ASN A 48 1.76 -8.70 16.09
N LEU A 49 2.84 -8.09 16.62
CA LEU A 49 3.00 -6.63 16.60
C LEU A 49 3.16 -6.06 15.18
N THR A 50 3.68 -6.85 14.25
CA THR A 50 4.01 -6.41 12.88
C THR A 50 3.03 -6.95 11.82
N LEU A 51 2.13 -7.86 12.21
CA LEU A 51 1.18 -8.56 11.35
C LEU A 51 0.25 -7.62 10.58
N VAL A 52 -0.32 -6.62 11.26
CA VAL A 52 -1.27 -5.68 10.64
C VAL A 52 -0.60 -4.89 9.51
N ASP A 53 0.63 -4.40 9.75
CA ASP A 53 1.39 -3.65 8.77
C ASP A 53 1.86 -4.54 7.61
N ALA A 54 2.36 -5.75 7.90
CA ALA A 54 2.77 -6.70 6.87
C ALA A 54 1.60 -7.08 5.95
N ARG A 55 0.43 -7.40 6.52
CA ARG A 55 -0.79 -7.69 5.76
C ARG A 55 -1.20 -6.49 4.90
N LYS A 56 -1.24 -5.29 5.51
CA LYS A 56 -1.58 -4.04 4.81
C LYS A 56 -0.64 -3.74 3.65
N PHE A 57 0.67 -3.88 3.84
CA PHE A 57 1.66 -3.61 2.80
C PHE A 57 1.59 -4.63 1.66
N THR A 58 1.29 -5.90 1.97
CA THR A 58 1.05 -6.95 0.97
C THR A 58 -0.17 -6.62 0.10
N VAL A 59 -1.29 -6.26 0.73
CA VAL A 59 -2.50 -5.82 0.02
C VAL A 59 -2.25 -4.56 -0.80
N PHE A 60 -1.51 -3.57 -0.28
CA PHE A 60 -1.16 -2.35 -1.02
C PHE A 60 -0.23 -2.59 -2.22
N ALA A 61 0.52 -3.70 -2.23
CA ALA A 61 1.26 -4.15 -3.40
C ALA A 61 0.36 -4.82 -4.46
N GLY A 62 -0.93 -5.01 -4.17
CA GLY A 62 -1.87 -5.71 -5.05
C GLY A 62 -1.78 -7.23 -4.97
N ILE A 63 -1.11 -7.77 -3.95
CA ILE A 63 -0.99 -9.21 -3.74
C ILE A 63 -2.16 -9.70 -2.88
N GLY A 64 -2.83 -10.76 -3.34
CA GLY A 64 -3.92 -11.40 -2.61
C GLY A 64 -3.42 -12.06 -1.33
N VAL A 65 -4.14 -11.85 -0.22
CA VAL A 65 -3.81 -12.42 1.10
C VAL A 65 -4.79 -13.49 1.55
N SER A 66 -5.78 -13.81 0.73
CA SER A 66 -6.78 -14.84 0.98
C SER A 66 -6.49 -16.10 0.17
N GLY A 67 -6.77 -17.24 0.76
CA GLY A 67 -6.74 -18.55 0.13
C GLY A 67 -8.08 -19.26 0.28
N GLN A 68 -8.19 -20.40 -0.40
CA GLN A 68 -9.29 -21.33 -0.23
C GLN A 68 -8.71 -22.69 0.18
N GLN A 69 -9.28 -23.28 1.23
CA GLN A 69 -8.99 -24.64 1.63
C GLN A 69 -10.05 -25.57 1.05
N PHE A 70 -9.59 -26.57 0.31
CA PHE A 70 -10.44 -27.60 -0.26
C PHE A 70 -10.33 -28.86 0.61
N PRO A 71 -11.46 -29.46 1.03
CA PRO A 71 -11.44 -30.74 1.72
C PRO A 71 -11.00 -31.85 0.75
N ALA A 72 -10.61 -33.00 1.30
CA ALA A 72 -10.27 -34.17 0.50
C ALA A 72 -11.47 -34.54 -0.41
N PRO A 73 -11.28 -34.69 -1.74
CA PRO A 73 -12.38 -34.95 -2.66
C PRO A 73 -13.24 -36.16 -2.27
N ALA A 74 -12.63 -37.18 -1.67
CA ALA A 74 -13.28 -38.40 -1.23
C ALA A 74 -14.21 -38.24 -0.01
N VAL A 75 -13.93 -37.26 0.86
CA VAL A 75 -14.77 -36.99 2.06
C VAL A 75 -15.91 -36.03 1.72
N GLY A 76 -15.69 -35.16 0.72
CA GLY A 76 -16.55 -34.01 0.47
C GLY A 76 -16.43 -32.96 1.60
N GLY A 77 -16.98 -31.77 1.38
CA GLY A 77 -17.03 -30.73 2.39
C GLY A 77 -17.09 -29.31 1.80
N ALA A 78 -17.24 -28.34 2.69
CA ALA A 78 -17.26 -26.94 2.29
C ALA A 78 -15.87 -26.41 1.93
N ILE A 79 -15.79 -25.57 0.90
CA ILE A 79 -14.60 -24.77 0.61
C ILE A 79 -14.55 -23.65 1.65
N VAL A 80 -13.50 -23.65 2.48
CA VAL A 80 -13.35 -22.66 3.55
C VAL A 80 -12.38 -21.58 3.08
N PRO A 81 -12.81 -20.31 2.97
CA PRO A 81 -11.89 -19.21 2.73
C PRO A 81 -11.06 -18.97 4.00
N PHE A 82 -9.79 -18.67 3.84
CA PHE A 82 -8.91 -18.32 4.96
C PHE A 82 -7.99 -17.16 4.59
N ASP A 83 -7.51 -16.44 5.59
CA ASP A 83 -6.55 -15.34 5.43
C ASP A 83 -5.16 -15.83 5.84
N LEU A 84 -4.19 -15.69 4.93
CA LEU A 84 -2.81 -16.18 5.12
C LEU A 84 -2.13 -15.55 6.34
N PHE A 85 -2.47 -14.31 6.68
CA PHE A 85 -1.90 -13.60 7.83
C PHE A 85 -2.65 -13.93 9.12
N ALA A 86 -3.95 -14.18 9.07
CA ALA A 86 -4.72 -14.55 10.27
C ALA A 86 -4.39 -15.97 10.75
N ASP A 87 -4.03 -16.88 9.84
CA ASP A 87 -3.81 -18.30 10.14
C ASP A 87 -2.32 -18.68 10.32
N ILE A 88 -1.45 -17.71 10.58
CA ILE A 88 0.00 -17.95 10.75
C ILE A 88 0.28 -18.98 11.85
N PHE A 89 -0.47 -18.93 12.94
CA PHE A 89 -0.29 -19.81 14.09
C PHE A 89 -1.25 -21.01 14.09
N GLY A 90 -1.99 -21.22 13.01
CA GLY A 90 -3.00 -22.26 12.91
C GLY A 90 -2.44 -23.67 13.10
N PRO A 91 -3.11 -24.55 13.88
CA PRO A 91 -2.69 -25.94 14.02
C PRO A 91 -2.85 -26.71 12.70
N ASN A 92 -3.80 -26.27 11.87
CA ASN A 92 -4.02 -26.79 10.53
C ASN A 92 -2.97 -26.25 9.57
N ARG A 93 -1.72 -26.72 9.71
CA ARG A 93 -0.62 -26.54 8.73
C ARG A 93 -0.88 -27.25 7.39
N ILE A 94 -2.14 -27.46 7.07
CA ILE A 94 -2.59 -28.32 5.99
C ILE A 94 -2.22 -27.60 4.68
N PHE A 95 -1.33 -28.22 3.92
CA PHE A 95 -0.93 -27.83 2.55
C PHE A 95 -0.12 -26.53 2.38
N GLY A 96 0.95 -26.34 3.16
CA GLY A 96 1.98 -25.34 2.82
C GLY A 96 1.49 -23.89 2.90
N SER A 97 0.56 -23.60 3.82
CA SER A 97 0.07 -22.24 4.11
C SER A 97 1.22 -21.26 4.39
N HIS A 98 2.25 -21.72 5.12
CA HIS A 98 3.47 -20.96 5.37
C HIS A 98 4.22 -20.59 4.08
N ASN A 99 4.45 -21.55 3.18
CA ASN A 99 5.11 -21.27 1.92
C ASN A 99 4.31 -20.25 1.10
N ARG A 100 2.98 -20.39 1.05
CA ARG A 100 2.11 -19.40 0.36
C ARG A 100 2.19 -18.02 0.98
N LEU A 101 2.27 -17.93 2.31
CA LEU A 101 2.46 -16.67 3.02
C LEU A 101 3.81 -16.04 2.67
N ILE A 102 4.90 -16.82 2.75
CA ILE A 102 6.25 -16.36 2.38
C ILE A 102 6.29 -15.93 0.92
N ASP A 103 5.76 -16.72 -0.01
CA ASP A 103 5.67 -16.37 -1.44
C ASP A 103 4.87 -15.09 -1.68
N SER A 104 3.83 -14.83 -0.87
CA SER A 104 3.03 -13.61 -0.97
C SER A 104 3.80 -12.40 -0.48
N ILE A 105 4.57 -12.56 0.61
CA ILE A 105 5.46 -11.53 1.13
C ILE A 105 6.59 -11.24 0.15
N ASP A 106 7.22 -12.26 -0.43
CA ASP A 106 8.30 -12.14 -1.40
C ASP A 106 7.84 -11.44 -2.68
N ARG A 107 6.64 -11.79 -3.18
CA ARG A 107 6.00 -11.07 -4.28
C ARG A 107 5.74 -9.60 -3.93
N ALA A 108 5.26 -9.31 -2.73
CA ALA A 108 5.05 -7.93 -2.29
C ALA A 108 6.37 -7.15 -2.20
N ILE A 109 7.42 -7.76 -1.64
CA ILE A 109 8.78 -7.19 -1.61
C ILE A 109 9.25 -6.89 -3.04
N GLY A 110 9.17 -7.85 -3.96
CA GLY A 110 9.56 -7.68 -5.36
C GLY A 110 8.79 -6.56 -6.09
N VAL A 111 7.49 -6.38 -5.79
CA VAL A 111 6.71 -5.23 -6.30
C VAL A 111 7.29 -3.91 -5.80
N TYR A 112 7.63 -3.80 -4.52
CA TYR A 112 8.22 -2.57 -4.00
C TYR A 112 9.64 -2.34 -4.52
N GLU A 113 10.46 -3.38 -4.61
CA GLU A 113 11.83 -3.30 -5.13
C GLU A 113 11.87 -2.88 -6.60
N SER A 114 11.03 -3.49 -7.45
CA SER A 114 10.93 -3.10 -8.86
C SER A 114 10.43 -1.67 -9.07
N ASP A 115 9.63 -1.13 -8.15
CA ASP A 115 9.16 0.26 -8.19
C ASP A 115 10.15 1.28 -7.58
N GLN A 116 11.29 0.85 -7.01
CA GLN A 116 12.22 1.77 -6.33
C GLN A 116 12.74 2.89 -7.25
N GLN A 117 13.11 2.59 -8.50
CA GLN A 117 13.60 3.62 -9.43
C GLN A 117 12.51 4.65 -9.74
N ALA A 118 11.28 4.19 -9.99
CA ALA A 118 10.14 5.07 -10.23
C ALA A 118 9.79 5.88 -8.97
N ALA A 119 9.84 5.27 -7.78
CA ALA A 119 9.66 5.96 -6.51
C ALA A 119 10.74 7.02 -6.26
N ASN A 120 11.98 6.75 -6.66
CA ASN A 120 13.07 7.71 -6.58
C ASN A 120 12.79 8.92 -7.47
N PHE A 121 12.45 8.69 -8.75
CA PHE A 121 12.08 9.76 -9.67
C PHE A 121 10.90 10.58 -9.13
N ARG A 122 9.83 9.93 -8.64
CA ARG A 122 8.67 10.62 -8.06
C ARG A 122 9.02 11.46 -6.83
N THR A 123 9.94 10.98 -6.00
CA THR A 123 10.31 11.68 -4.75
C THR A 123 11.04 12.98 -5.03
N PHE A 124 11.95 12.98 -6.01
CA PHE A 124 12.78 14.14 -6.32
C PHE A 124 12.24 14.99 -7.47
N ASN A 125 11.21 14.53 -8.18
CA ASN A 125 10.57 15.32 -9.23
C ASN A 125 9.64 16.39 -8.62
N PRO A 126 9.95 17.69 -8.77
CA PRO A 126 9.11 18.76 -8.23
C PRO A 126 7.71 18.80 -8.85
N PHE A 127 7.56 18.46 -10.14
CA PHE A 127 6.26 18.43 -10.82
C PHE A 127 5.31 17.39 -10.24
N TRP A 128 5.84 16.29 -9.71
CA TRP A 128 5.02 15.28 -9.04
C TRP A 128 4.38 15.84 -7.76
N TRP A 129 5.13 16.62 -6.98
CA TRP A 129 4.63 17.28 -5.78
C TRP A 129 3.63 18.40 -6.11
N ILE A 130 3.91 19.20 -7.14
CA ILE A 130 2.97 20.22 -7.62
C ILE A 130 1.65 19.54 -8.03
N GLY A 131 1.71 18.46 -8.80
CA GLY A 131 0.51 17.70 -9.18
C GLY A 131 -0.27 17.16 -7.99
N LYS A 132 0.43 16.65 -6.95
CA LYS A 132 -0.23 16.24 -5.69
C LYS A 132 -0.86 17.43 -4.95
N GLY A 133 -0.15 18.56 -4.89
CA GLY A 133 -0.64 19.79 -4.25
C GLY A 133 -1.90 20.33 -4.93
N LEU A 134 -1.88 20.42 -6.28
CA LEU A 134 -3.05 20.83 -7.06
C LEU A 134 -4.24 19.87 -6.89
N THR A 135 -3.98 18.57 -6.88
CA THR A 135 -5.03 17.56 -6.64
C THR A 135 -5.64 17.71 -5.25
N TRP A 136 -4.81 17.98 -4.23
CA TRP A 136 -5.28 18.23 -2.88
C TRP A 136 -6.11 19.51 -2.80
N LEU A 137 -5.62 20.62 -3.40
CA LEU A 137 -6.33 21.90 -3.46
C LEU A 137 -7.69 21.77 -4.16
N ALA A 138 -7.76 21.02 -5.27
CA ALA A 138 -8.99 20.79 -6.00
C ALA A 138 -10.02 19.95 -5.21
N ARG A 139 -9.59 19.18 -4.20
CA ARG A 139 -10.48 18.40 -3.33
C ARG A 139 -11.01 19.19 -2.15
N THR A 140 -10.31 20.23 -1.69
CA THR A 140 -10.70 21.07 -0.56
C THR A 140 -12.17 21.55 -0.60
N PRO A 141 -12.69 22.12 -1.70
CA PRO A 141 -14.09 22.58 -1.71
C PRO A 141 -15.08 21.43 -1.52
N PHE A 142 -14.81 20.24 -2.06
CA PHE A 142 -15.66 19.07 -1.87
C PHE A 142 -15.59 18.52 -0.45
N MET A 143 -14.43 18.60 0.21
CA MET A 143 -14.30 18.22 1.62
C MET A 143 -15.15 19.12 2.52
N ILE A 144 -15.15 20.44 2.25
CA ILE A 144 -15.99 21.40 2.98
C ILE A 144 -17.47 21.12 2.73
N ALA A 145 -17.87 20.88 1.49
CA ALA A 145 -19.25 20.51 1.16
C ALA A 145 -19.66 19.18 1.84
N GLY A 146 -18.77 18.20 1.89
CA GLY A 146 -19.01 16.94 2.61
C GLY A 146 -19.25 17.13 4.09
N ALA A 147 -18.47 18.00 4.74
CA ALA A 147 -18.67 18.35 6.14
C ALA A 147 -20.03 19.03 6.40
N ALA A 148 -20.59 19.71 5.40
CA ALA A 148 -21.93 20.28 5.43
C ALA A 148 -23.06 19.27 5.12
N GLY A 149 -22.74 17.97 4.97
CA GLY A 149 -23.72 16.89 4.76
C GLY A 149 -24.04 16.60 3.29
N PHE A 150 -23.35 17.23 2.34
CA PHE A 150 -23.52 16.91 0.92
C PHE A 150 -22.84 15.58 0.55
N ASP A 151 -23.47 14.80 -0.33
CA ASP A 151 -22.86 13.61 -0.93
C ASP A 151 -21.72 14.02 -1.88
N THR A 152 -20.51 14.06 -1.32
CA THR A 152 -19.28 14.43 -2.02
C THR A 152 -19.03 13.59 -3.26
N THR A 153 -19.33 12.29 -3.21
CA THR A 153 -19.14 11.35 -4.32
C THR A 153 -19.99 11.73 -5.52
N LYS A 154 -21.24 12.16 -5.28
CA LYS A 154 -22.15 12.60 -6.34
C LYS A 154 -21.76 13.97 -6.89
N ALA A 155 -21.37 14.89 -6.01
CA ALA A 155 -20.93 16.23 -6.40
C ALA A 155 -19.63 16.20 -7.22
N GLU A 156 -18.66 15.37 -6.83
CA GLU A 156 -17.34 15.29 -7.46
C GLU A 156 -17.39 14.62 -8.84
N ASN A 157 -18.30 13.67 -9.04
CA ASN A 157 -18.50 13.00 -10.34
C ASN A 157 -19.42 13.78 -11.30
N SER A 158 -20.10 14.82 -10.81
CA SER A 158 -20.97 15.66 -11.63
C SER A 158 -20.20 16.49 -12.65
N VAL A 159 -20.90 16.99 -13.68
CA VAL A 159 -20.33 17.89 -14.70
C VAL A 159 -19.77 19.15 -14.05
N LEU A 160 -20.47 19.71 -13.05
CA LEU A 160 -20.02 20.87 -12.28
C LEU A 160 -18.72 20.55 -11.52
N GLY A 161 -18.63 19.38 -10.89
CA GLY A 161 -17.42 18.95 -10.19
C GLY A 161 -16.21 18.80 -11.11
N LYS A 162 -16.43 18.29 -12.33
CA LYS A 162 -15.39 18.21 -13.38
C LYS A 162 -14.97 19.61 -13.85
N LEU A 163 -15.90 20.54 -14.02
CA LEU A 163 -15.61 21.93 -14.40
C LEU A 163 -14.78 22.65 -13.32
N VAL A 164 -15.18 22.56 -12.05
CA VAL A 164 -14.44 23.17 -10.94
C VAL A 164 -13.00 22.63 -10.89
N ARG A 165 -12.83 21.31 -11.02
CA ARG A 165 -11.49 20.71 -11.09
C ARG A 165 -10.66 21.26 -12.24
N LEU A 166 -11.24 21.39 -13.44
CA LEU A 166 -10.56 21.93 -14.61
C LEU A 166 -10.12 23.39 -14.37
N THR A 167 -11.00 24.24 -13.82
CA THR A 167 -10.71 25.64 -13.54
C THR A 167 -9.57 25.78 -12.52
N VAL A 168 -9.59 24.99 -11.44
CA VAL A 168 -8.49 24.97 -10.45
C VAL A 168 -7.18 24.53 -11.10
N TRP A 169 -7.23 23.53 -11.98
CA TRP A 169 -6.04 23.06 -12.71
C TRP A 169 -5.46 24.13 -13.63
N LEU A 170 -6.31 24.78 -14.43
CA LEU A 170 -5.90 25.86 -15.34
C LEU A 170 -5.35 27.06 -14.58
N GLY A 171 -6.02 27.48 -13.50
CA GLY A 171 -5.58 28.58 -12.65
C GLY A 171 -4.23 28.28 -11.99
N GLY A 172 -4.05 27.06 -11.47
CA GLY A 172 -2.77 26.62 -10.90
C GLY A 172 -1.64 26.57 -11.92
N ALA A 173 -1.90 26.06 -13.13
CA ALA A 173 -0.92 26.04 -14.22
C ALA A 173 -0.50 27.46 -14.63
N ALA A 174 -1.47 28.36 -14.80
CA ALA A 174 -1.21 29.76 -15.14
C ALA A 174 -0.38 30.47 -14.04
N ALA A 175 -0.74 30.30 -12.76
CA ALA A 175 0.01 30.87 -11.64
C ALA A 175 1.46 30.38 -11.60
N THR A 176 1.67 29.08 -11.89
CA THR A 176 3.01 28.48 -11.92
C THR A 176 3.85 29.09 -13.06
N ILE A 177 3.27 29.25 -14.26
CA ILE A 177 3.93 29.90 -15.39
C ILE A 177 4.31 31.35 -15.05
N VAL A 178 3.37 32.12 -14.49
CA VAL A 178 3.62 33.53 -14.10
C VAL A 178 4.73 33.63 -13.04
N THR A 179 4.78 32.70 -12.10
CA THR A 179 5.78 32.69 -11.03
C THR A 179 7.16 32.27 -11.54
N LEU A 180 7.23 31.38 -12.53
CA LEU A 180 8.49 30.93 -13.14
C LEU A 180 8.98 31.87 -14.24
N TRP A 181 8.12 32.72 -14.80
CA TRP A 181 8.43 33.64 -15.89
C TRP A 181 9.69 34.50 -15.63
N PRO A 182 9.87 35.14 -14.46
CA PRO A 182 11.06 35.95 -14.20
C PRO A 182 12.35 35.12 -14.24
N TYR A 183 12.32 33.89 -13.72
CA TYR A 183 13.48 33.01 -13.68
C TYR A 183 13.88 32.52 -15.08
N LEU A 184 12.90 32.32 -15.97
CA LEU A 184 13.17 31.96 -17.37
C LEU A 184 13.84 33.09 -18.15
N THR A 185 13.50 34.35 -17.86
CA THR A 185 14.11 35.51 -18.52
C THR A 185 15.56 35.78 -18.11
N PHE A 186 16.03 35.21 -16.99
CA PHE A 186 17.40 35.36 -16.50
C PHE A 186 18.38 34.28 -17.02
N LEU A 187 17.90 33.28 -17.77
CA LEU A 187 18.78 32.29 -18.39
C LEU A 187 19.43 32.90 -19.66
N PRO A 188 20.77 33.01 -19.73
CA PRO A 188 21.44 33.44 -20.95
C PRO A 188 21.26 32.35 -22.00
N PHE A 189 20.53 32.67 -23.07
CA PHE A 189 20.44 31.86 -24.28
C PHE A 189 21.65 32.10 -25.19
#